data_AF-A0A1E7RQV4-F1
#
_entry.id   AF-A0A1E7RQV4-F1
#
_cell.length_a   1.000
_cell.length_b   1.000
_cell.length_c   1.000
_cell.angle_alpha   90.00
_cell.angle_beta   90.00
_cell.angle_gamma   90.00
#
_symmetry.space_group_name_H-M   'P 1'
#
loop_
_entity.id
_entity.type
_entity.pdbx_description
1 polymer ?
#
loop_
_entity_poly.entity_id
_entity_poly.type
_entity_poly.pdbx_seq_one_letter_code
_entity_poly.pdbx_strand_id
1 'polypeptide(L)'
;MNSQNRPLCVDLDGTLLRSDILYESLLALLARNPFYLFLLPFWLLGGKAAVKRQLASRVQLPAETLPYDERVLEMLRTTTQRPRVLCTASDLLLVQPIADHLGLFEEVIASDGHTNLSGHNKGKALAERFGERGFDYMGNGRVDLQVWAHAGGAIVVNNGERLARDAALQTEVLGHLPAQNGGLLTWIKALRIYQWLKNLLVLVPLLTAHRFLEPDAVVDSGIAFLAFGLCASGVYLLNDLLDLTPDRMHPRKRKRPFAAGTLPLLHGLLMAPLLTVLGFALALLCSPAFAGVLLCYYVMTLGYSLKLKRIVMIDVVLLAALYTVRIIGGTVAIGSELSFWLLAFSMFVFLSLAMLKRYTELAAALASGKEMAIGRGYAVADLPLVQSLGAAAGYIGVLVFALYINSPESLELYSKPKVLWLLCPMLLYWISRMWIVSHRGDMEDDPIVFAAMDRVSQVVIALCVVIVLAAI
;
A
#
# COMPACT_ATOMS: atom_id res chain seq x y z
N MET A 1 25.96 22.51 36.79
CA MET A 1 25.61 23.36 35.61
C MET A 1 24.12 23.25 35.41
N ASN A 2 23.40 24.37 35.29
CA ASN A 2 21.95 24.36 35.04
C ASN A 2 21.67 23.70 33.68
N SER A 3 20.68 22.81 33.59
CA SER A 3 20.31 22.09 32.35
C SER A 3 20.02 23.02 31.16
N GLN A 4 19.70 24.28 31.43
CA GLN A 4 19.41 25.32 30.43
C GLN A 4 20.61 25.82 29.62
N ASN A 5 21.86 25.56 30.02
CA ASN A 5 23.06 26.00 29.27
C ASN A 5 23.68 24.92 28.37
N ARG A 6 23.22 23.66 28.45
CA ARG A 6 23.78 22.55 27.67
C ARG A 6 23.14 22.48 26.28
N PRO A 7 23.90 22.29 25.19
CA PRO A 7 23.32 22.07 23.88
C PRO A 7 22.40 20.83 23.86
N LEU A 8 21.30 20.92 23.12
CA LEU A 8 20.40 19.80 22.84
C LEU A 8 20.84 19.11 21.56
N CYS A 9 21.44 17.94 21.72
CA CYS A 9 21.80 17.06 20.62
C CYS A 9 20.61 16.16 20.28
N VAL A 10 20.16 16.18 19.04
CA VAL A 10 18.95 15.48 18.58
C VAL A 10 19.32 14.45 17.54
N ASP A 11 18.90 13.21 17.74
CA ASP A 11 19.02 12.18 16.72
C ASP A 11 17.98 12.35 15.60
N LEU A 12 18.30 11.86 14.40
CA LEU A 12 17.42 11.96 13.25
C LEU A 12 16.43 10.80 13.17
N ASP A 13 16.94 9.57 13.12
CA ASP A 13 16.20 8.39 12.65
C ASP A 13 15.33 7.79 13.76
N GLY A 14 14.01 7.87 13.59
CA GLY A 14 13.03 7.48 14.60
C GLY A 14 12.94 8.42 15.83
N THR A 15 13.71 9.52 15.84
CA THR A 15 13.65 10.59 16.85
C THR A 15 13.02 11.85 16.26
N LEU A 16 13.77 12.63 15.45
CA LEU A 16 13.22 13.78 14.72
C LEU A 16 12.26 13.35 13.60
N LEU A 17 12.61 12.26 12.91
CA LEU A 17 11.76 11.60 11.93
C LEU A 17 11.06 10.40 12.57
N ARG A 18 9.83 10.10 12.16
CA ARG A 18 9.13 8.86 12.50
C ARG A 18 9.55 7.67 11.62
N SER A 19 10.56 7.87 10.79
CA SER A 19 11.08 6.93 9.80
C SER A 19 12.60 6.88 9.90
N ASP A 20 13.22 6.08 9.04
CA ASP A 20 14.67 5.91 8.97
C ASP A 20 15.13 6.21 7.54
N ILE A 21 16.06 7.16 7.43
CA ILE A 21 16.58 7.71 6.18
C ILE A 21 17.19 6.63 5.29
N LEU A 22 17.78 5.57 5.86
CA LEU A 22 18.33 4.48 5.07
C LEU A 22 17.23 3.80 4.25
N TYR A 23 16.09 3.49 4.89
CA TYR A 23 14.96 2.85 4.20
C TYR A 23 14.23 3.83 3.29
N GLU A 24 14.10 5.11 3.68
CA GLU A 24 13.55 6.16 2.80
C GLU A 24 14.37 6.27 1.50
N SER A 25 15.70 6.37 1.60
CA SER A 25 16.60 6.45 0.44
C SER A 25 16.57 5.17 -0.40
N LEU A 26 16.53 4.00 0.24
CA LEU A 26 16.41 2.74 -0.47
C LEU A 26 15.11 2.66 -1.28
N LEU A 27 13.98 2.99 -0.66
CA LEU A 27 12.67 2.94 -1.32
C LEU A 27 12.56 3.97 -2.45
N ALA A 28 13.07 5.18 -2.24
CA ALA A 28 13.13 6.20 -3.30
C ALA A 28 14.03 5.76 -4.47
N LEU A 29 15.14 5.06 -4.20
CA LEU A 29 15.99 4.48 -5.25
C LEU A 29 15.23 3.40 -6.04
N LEU A 30 14.56 2.48 -5.35
CA LEU A 30 13.82 1.39 -5.97
C LEU A 30 12.58 1.88 -6.73
N ALA A 31 11.92 2.93 -6.25
CA ALA A 31 10.80 3.57 -6.94
C ALA A 31 11.23 4.18 -8.28
N ARG A 32 12.47 4.70 -8.35
CA ARG A 32 13.06 5.21 -9.59
C ARG A 32 13.53 4.08 -10.52
N ASN A 33 14.21 3.08 -9.97
CA ASN A 33 14.70 1.94 -10.72
C ASN A 33 14.83 0.69 -9.83
N PRO A 34 13.90 -0.28 -9.95
CA PRO A 34 13.91 -1.51 -9.15
C PRO A 34 15.16 -2.38 -9.33
N PHE A 35 15.88 -2.26 -10.45
CA PHE A 35 17.07 -3.09 -10.72
C PHE A 35 18.24 -2.82 -9.77
N TYR A 36 18.24 -1.68 -9.05
CA TYR A 36 19.23 -1.44 -7.99
C TYR A 36 19.16 -2.45 -6.85
N LEU A 37 18.05 -3.18 -6.69
CA LEU A 37 17.94 -4.28 -5.73
C LEU A 37 19.07 -5.32 -5.89
N PHE A 38 19.45 -5.61 -7.15
CA PHE A 38 20.51 -6.58 -7.46
C PHE A 38 21.91 -6.06 -7.15
N LEU A 39 22.08 -4.75 -6.99
CA LEU A 39 23.36 -4.12 -6.64
C LEU A 39 23.60 -4.05 -5.11
N LEU A 40 22.54 -4.18 -4.30
CA LEU A 40 22.65 -4.13 -2.84
C LEU A 40 23.64 -5.16 -2.25
N PRO A 41 23.66 -6.43 -2.67
CA PRO A 41 24.62 -7.40 -2.15
C PRO A 41 26.07 -6.96 -2.37
N PHE A 42 26.39 -6.37 -3.53
CA PHE A 42 27.73 -5.89 -3.84
C PHE A 42 28.12 -4.68 -2.99
N TRP A 43 27.17 -3.78 -2.71
CA TRP A 43 27.42 -2.64 -1.80
C TRP A 43 27.60 -3.10 -0.34
N LEU A 44 26.88 -4.14 0.07
CA LEU A 44 27.00 -4.74 1.39
C LEU A 44 28.38 -5.39 1.62
N LEU A 45 29.06 -5.88 0.58
CA LEU A 45 30.45 -6.34 0.68
C LEU A 45 31.41 -5.23 1.14
N GLY A 46 31.11 -3.97 0.80
CA GLY A 46 31.82 -2.78 1.29
C GLY A 46 31.38 -2.31 2.68
N GLY A 47 30.45 -3.00 3.33
CA GLY A 47 29.91 -2.68 4.64
C GLY A 47 28.79 -1.64 4.65
N LYS A 48 28.26 -1.35 5.85
CA LYS A 48 27.09 -0.46 6.04
C LYS A 48 27.33 0.98 5.57
N ALA A 49 28.55 1.49 5.76
CA ALA A 49 28.92 2.85 5.35
C ALA A 49 28.91 2.98 3.81
N ALA A 50 29.42 1.97 3.09
CA ALA A 50 29.37 1.95 1.63
C ALA A 50 27.94 1.97 1.10
N VAL A 51 27.03 1.17 1.68
CA VAL A 51 25.60 1.20 1.31
C VAL A 51 25.00 2.59 1.49
N LYS A 52 25.18 3.21 2.66
CA LYS A 52 24.69 4.57 2.95
C LYS A 52 25.20 5.58 1.92
N ARG A 53 26.49 5.53 1.57
CA ARG A 53 27.09 6.41 0.57
C ARG A 53 26.55 6.20 -0.84
N GLN A 54 26.35 4.95 -1.26
CA GLN A 54 25.79 4.63 -2.57
C GLN A 54 24.33 5.09 -2.69
N LEU A 55 23.56 5.03 -1.60
CA LEU A 55 22.20 5.57 -1.54
C LEU A 55 22.19 7.10 -1.57
N ALA A 56 22.97 7.74 -0.70
CA ALA A 56 23.05 9.20 -0.59
C ALA A 56 23.47 9.88 -1.90
N SER A 57 24.35 9.24 -2.68
CA SER A 57 24.81 9.78 -3.97
C SER A 57 23.82 9.62 -5.13
N ARG A 58 22.75 8.81 -4.98
CA ARG A 58 21.82 8.48 -6.09
C ARG A 58 20.41 9.02 -5.92
N VAL A 59 20.08 9.47 -4.71
CA VAL A 59 18.73 9.87 -4.33
C VAL A 59 18.78 11.19 -3.59
N GLN A 60 17.81 12.05 -3.88
CA GLN A 60 17.48 13.20 -3.05
C GLN A 60 16.11 12.95 -2.43
N LEU A 61 16.00 13.16 -1.12
CA LEU A 61 14.75 13.05 -0.40
C LEU A 61 14.16 14.47 -0.22
N PRO A 62 12.92 14.72 -0.65
CA PRO A 62 12.28 16.01 -0.45
C PRO A 62 11.99 16.23 1.04
N ALA A 63 12.78 17.11 1.65
CA ALA A 63 12.76 17.39 3.08
C ALA A 63 11.38 17.85 3.56
N GLU A 64 10.61 18.54 2.71
CA GLU A 64 9.27 19.06 3.07
C GLU A 64 8.26 17.94 3.33
N THR A 65 8.50 16.76 2.75
CA THR A 65 7.55 15.66 2.80
C THR A 65 7.91 14.60 3.82
N LEU A 66 9.07 14.67 4.49
CA LEU A 66 9.48 13.63 5.44
C LEU A 66 8.53 13.57 6.66
N PRO A 67 8.36 12.39 7.29
CA PRO A 67 7.39 12.22 8.36
C PRO A 67 7.99 12.67 9.70
N TYR A 68 8.08 13.97 9.92
CA TYR A 68 8.59 14.53 11.17
C TYR A 68 7.70 14.17 12.37
N ASP A 69 8.32 14.03 13.55
CA ASP A 69 7.57 13.96 14.80
C ASP A 69 7.24 15.38 15.28
N GLU A 70 5.97 15.78 15.13
CA GLU A 70 5.51 17.12 15.49
C GLU A 70 5.76 17.46 16.97
N ARG A 71 5.76 16.48 17.87
CA ARG A 71 6.05 16.72 19.30
C ARG A 71 7.51 17.13 19.51
N VAL A 72 8.42 16.53 18.74
CA VAL A 72 9.84 16.89 18.76
C VAL A 72 10.05 18.26 18.13
N LEU A 73 9.41 18.54 16.99
CA LEU A 73 9.48 19.86 16.36
C LEU A 73 8.95 20.98 17.26
N GLU A 74 7.82 20.76 17.93
CA GLU A 74 7.25 21.70 18.90
C GLU A 74 8.21 21.95 20.08
N MET A 75 8.82 20.89 20.62
CA MET A 75 9.84 21.02 21.66
C MET A 75 11.06 21.81 21.18
N LEU A 76 11.54 21.59 19.96
CA LEU A 76 12.69 22.32 19.39
C LEU A 76 12.39 23.78 19.08
N ARG A 77 11.16 24.09 18.66
CA ARG A 77 10.69 25.47 18.41
C ARG A 77 10.54 26.28 19.70
N THR A 78 10.13 25.63 20.79
CA THR A 78 9.93 26.26 22.10
C THR A 78 11.21 26.34 22.94
N THR A 79 12.20 25.51 22.64
CA THR A 79 13.53 25.54 23.28
C THR A 79 14.38 26.67 22.68
N THR A 80 14.31 27.88 23.24
CA THR A 80 15.00 29.08 22.71
C THR A 80 16.29 29.45 23.44
N GLN A 81 16.58 28.83 24.59
CA GLN A 81 17.66 29.26 25.49
C GLN A 81 18.96 28.45 25.38
N ARG A 82 19.04 27.49 24.44
CA ARG A 82 20.25 26.65 24.27
C ARG A 82 20.49 26.26 22.81
N PRO A 83 21.75 26.03 22.40
CA PRO A 83 22.06 25.55 21.06
C PRO A 83 21.44 24.17 20.78
N ARG A 84 21.06 23.91 19.55
CA ARG A 84 20.45 22.67 19.05
C ARG A 84 21.35 22.09 17.96
N VAL A 85 21.69 20.83 18.12
CA VAL A 85 22.63 20.12 17.26
C VAL A 85 21.94 18.90 16.68
N LEU A 86 21.86 18.79 15.35
CA LEU A 86 21.36 17.58 14.71
C LEU A 86 22.51 16.57 14.59
N CYS A 87 22.39 15.40 15.20
CA CYS A 87 23.48 14.42 15.28
C CYS A 87 23.05 13.00 14.90
N THR A 88 23.57 12.48 13.77
CA THR A 88 23.05 11.25 13.18
C THR A 88 24.13 10.36 12.55
N ALA A 89 23.83 9.07 12.48
CA ALA A 89 24.63 8.10 11.74
C ALA A 89 24.34 8.12 10.22
N SER A 90 23.40 8.94 9.77
CA SER A 90 23.08 9.14 8.35
C SER A 90 24.11 10.04 7.66
N ASP A 91 24.27 9.89 6.35
CA ASP A 91 25.28 10.63 5.56
C ASP A 91 24.90 12.11 5.45
N LEU A 92 25.87 13.00 5.62
CA LEU A 92 25.68 14.45 5.58
C LEU A 92 24.93 14.93 4.33
N LEU A 93 25.11 14.30 3.16
CA LEU A 93 24.43 14.65 1.92
C LEU A 93 22.90 14.53 2.01
N LEU A 94 22.39 13.63 2.85
CA LEU A 94 20.94 13.43 3.07
C LEU A 94 20.42 14.29 4.22
N VAL A 95 21.27 14.62 5.17
CA VAL A 95 20.91 15.28 6.43
C VAL A 95 20.93 16.80 6.30
N GLN A 96 21.90 17.36 5.58
CA GLN A 96 22.05 18.80 5.42
C GLN A 96 20.78 19.47 4.84
N PRO A 97 20.14 18.95 3.76
CA PRO A 97 18.90 19.52 3.25
C PRO A 97 17.75 19.52 4.26
N ILE A 98 17.73 18.56 5.19
CA ILE A 98 16.72 18.48 6.26
C ILE A 98 16.95 19.58 7.29
N ALA A 99 18.21 19.76 7.72
CA ALA A 99 18.57 20.81 8.66
C ALA A 99 18.29 22.20 8.09
N ASP A 100 18.68 22.44 6.83
CA ASP A 100 18.45 23.69 6.11
C ASP A 100 16.95 23.99 5.96
N HIS A 101 16.15 22.98 5.62
CA HIS A 101 14.70 23.10 5.49
C HIS A 101 14.02 23.50 6.81
N LEU A 102 14.44 22.89 7.93
CA LEU A 102 13.83 23.16 9.23
C LEU A 102 14.30 24.49 9.83
N GLY A 103 15.56 24.89 9.63
CA GLY A 103 16.14 26.10 10.20
C GLY A 103 16.18 26.10 11.74
N LEU A 104 16.18 24.91 12.36
CA LEU A 104 16.11 24.73 13.82
C LEU A 104 17.44 24.32 14.47
N PHE A 105 18.49 24.09 13.69
CA PHE A 105 19.77 23.57 14.19
C PHE A 105 20.91 24.52 13.85
N GLU A 106 21.72 24.84 14.85
CA GLU A 106 22.91 25.68 14.69
C GLU A 106 24.13 24.89 14.19
N GLU A 107 24.14 23.57 14.42
CA GLU A 107 25.21 22.67 13.98
C GLU A 107 24.65 21.30 13.56
N VAL A 108 25.28 20.68 12.56
CA VAL A 108 24.97 19.32 12.08
C VAL A 108 26.21 18.44 12.23
N ILE A 109 26.08 17.33 12.94
CA ILE A 109 27.12 16.32 13.16
C ILE A 109 26.63 15.00 12.54
N ALA A 110 27.07 14.72 11.31
CA ALA A 110 26.60 13.57 10.53
C ALA A 110 27.76 12.68 10.09
N SER A 111 27.45 11.46 9.63
CA SER A 111 28.47 10.58 9.04
C SER A 111 28.92 11.13 7.69
N ASP A 112 30.18 10.93 7.33
CA ASP A 112 30.84 11.52 6.15
C ASP A 112 31.25 10.47 5.09
N GLY A 113 30.81 9.22 5.27
CA GLY A 113 31.17 8.09 4.41
C GLY A 113 32.46 7.37 4.83
N HIS A 114 33.26 7.93 5.74
CA HIS A 114 34.46 7.32 6.30
C HIS A 114 34.27 6.95 7.78
N THR A 115 33.65 7.83 8.56
CA THR A 115 33.37 7.64 9.99
C THR A 115 31.87 7.46 10.20
N ASN A 116 31.47 6.29 10.71
CA ASN A 116 30.07 6.02 11.07
C ASN A 116 29.79 6.54 12.49
N LEU A 117 29.02 7.62 12.60
CA LEU A 117 28.61 8.27 13.84
C LEU A 117 27.38 7.60 14.47
N SER A 118 27.52 6.32 14.84
CA SER A 118 26.50 5.58 15.59
C SER A 118 27.02 5.15 16.95
N GLY A 119 26.15 5.16 17.97
CA GLY A 119 26.45 4.63 19.30
C GLY A 119 27.69 5.27 19.91
N HIS A 120 28.69 4.45 20.25
CA HIS A 120 29.92 4.87 20.93
C HIS A 120 30.67 5.99 20.17
N ASN A 121 30.79 5.89 18.84
CA ASN A 121 31.46 6.94 18.06
C ASN A 121 30.71 8.27 18.13
N LYS A 122 29.37 8.23 18.15
CA LYS A 122 28.53 9.43 18.30
C LYS A 122 28.70 10.03 19.70
N GLY A 123 28.64 9.20 20.74
CA GLY A 123 28.85 9.62 22.13
C GLY A 123 30.21 10.27 22.33
N LYS A 124 31.28 9.63 21.80
CA LYS A 124 32.64 10.16 21.87
C LYS A 124 32.79 11.48 21.12
N ALA A 125 32.27 11.60 19.90
CA ALA A 125 32.35 12.84 19.12
C ALA A 125 31.63 14.01 19.83
N LEU A 126 30.47 13.75 20.45
CA LEU A 126 29.74 14.76 21.22
C LEU A 126 30.47 15.12 22.53
N ALA A 127 31.08 14.15 23.21
CA ALA A 127 31.90 14.39 24.40
C ALA A 127 33.18 15.17 24.07
N GLU A 128 33.85 14.88 22.96
CA GLU A 128 35.02 15.64 22.46
C GLU A 128 34.63 17.07 22.12
N ARG A 129 33.42 17.30 21.58
CA ARG A 129 32.94 18.62 21.15
C ARG A 129 32.42 19.49 22.30
N PHE A 130 31.64 18.91 23.23
CA PHE A 130 30.91 19.65 24.26
C PHE A 130 31.36 19.32 25.70
N GLY A 131 32.27 18.38 25.87
CA GLY A 131 32.72 17.87 27.16
C GLY A 131 31.84 16.75 27.71
N GLU A 132 32.42 15.93 28.59
CA GLU A 132 31.69 14.90 29.33
C GLU A 132 30.57 15.53 30.17
N ARG A 133 29.36 14.97 30.05
CA ARG A 133 28.11 15.50 30.65
C ARG A 133 27.76 16.93 30.20
N GLY A 134 28.39 17.44 29.15
CA GLY A 134 28.26 18.82 28.66
C GLY A 134 27.06 19.06 27.74
N PHE A 135 26.36 18.02 27.29
CA PHE A 135 25.22 18.10 26.36
C PHE A 135 24.04 17.24 26.84
N ASP A 136 22.82 17.58 26.42
CA ASP A 136 21.65 16.71 26.58
C ASP A 136 21.35 16.03 25.25
N TYR A 137 20.93 14.76 25.29
CA TYR A 137 20.72 13.97 24.08
C TYR A 137 19.30 13.40 23.97
N MET A 138 18.67 13.67 22.82
CA MET A 138 17.38 13.12 22.42
C MET A 138 17.59 11.95 21.45
N GLY A 139 17.10 10.77 21.82
CA GLY A 139 17.28 9.54 21.05
C GLY A 139 16.17 8.53 21.28
N ASN A 140 16.13 7.47 20.48
CA ASN A 140 15.02 6.52 20.42
C ASN A 140 15.43 5.05 20.54
N GLY A 141 16.72 4.73 20.52
CA GLY A 141 17.21 3.37 20.36
C GLY A 141 18.07 2.88 21.52
N ARG A 142 18.25 1.57 21.62
CA ARG A 142 19.22 0.99 22.57
C ARG A 142 20.66 1.39 22.26
N VAL A 143 20.96 1.67 21.00
CA VAL A 143 22.28 2.16 20.57
C VAL A 143 22.61 3.51 21.23
N ASP A 144 21.59 4.30 21.58
CA ASP A 144 21.73 5.61 22.21
C ASP A 144 22.12 5.52 23.70
N LEU A 145 22.04 4.34 24.33
CA LEU A 145 22.59 4.13 25.68
C LEU A 145 24.08 4.47 25.72
N GLN A 146 24.80 4.19 24.63
CA GLN A 146 26.22 4.53 24.49
C GLN A 146 26.45 6.04 24.36
N VAL A 147 25.46 6.80 23.92
CA VAL A 147 25.52 8.26 23.85
C VAL A 147 25.12 8.88 25.19
N TRP A 148 24.06 8.35 25.82
CA TRP A 148 23.60 8.79 27.14
C TRP A 148 24.62 8.55 28.26
N ALA A 149 25.53 7.59 28.11
CA ALA A 149 26.65 7.39 29.03
C ALA A 149 27.55 8.65 29.16
N HIS A 150 27.66 9.44 28.08
CA HIS A 150 28.43 10.69 28.03
C HIS A 150 27.53 11.94 28.20
N ALA A 151 26.22 11.80 28.03
CA ALA A 151 25.28 12.93 28.08
C ALA A 151 24.97 13.36 29.51
N GLY A 152 24.76 14.65 29.70
CA GLY A 152 24.32 15.25 30.95
C GLY A 152 22.82 15.06 31.24
N GLY A 153 22.04 14.65 30.24
CA GLY A 153 20.62 14.36 30.36
C GLY A 153 20.09 13.61 29.14
N ALA A 154 19.05 12.80 29.34
CA ALA A 154 18.41 11.97 28.33
C ALA A 154 16.97 12.41 28.06
N ILE A 155 16.61 12.53 26.78
CA ILE A 155 15.21 12.60 26.36
C ILE A 155 14.94 11.38 25.48
N VAL A 156 14.11 10.47 25.97
CA VAL A 156 13.77 9.24 25.25
C VAL A 156 12.56 9.49 24.36
N VAL A 157 12.68 9.22 23.07
CA VAL A 157 11.62 9.48 22.09
C VAL A 157 11.21 8.20 21.38
N ASN A 158 9.92 8.07 21.09
CA ASN A 158 9.35 6.99 20.27
C ASN A 158 9.73 5.57 20.71
N ASN A 159 9.95 5.36 22.02
CA ASN A 159 10.21 4.05 22.58
C ASN A 159 9.44 3.83 23.90
N GLY A 160 9.43 2.59 24.39
CA GLY A 160 8.71 2.22 25.61
C GLY A 160 9.47 2.52 26.89
N GLU A 161 8.77 2.35 28.01
CA GLU A 161 9.28 2.53 29.39
C GLU A 161 10.59 1.80 29.68
N ARG A 162 10.81 0.65 29.03
CA ARG A 162 12.04 -0.11 29.21
C ARG A 162 13.28 0.70 28.81
N LEU A 163 13.23 1.40 27.67
CA LEU A 163 14.38 2.20 27.23
C LEU A 163 14.57 3.43 28.12
N ALA A 164 13.47 4.05 28.58
CA ALA A 164 13.53 5.15 29.53
C ALA A 164 14.20 4.74 30.85
N ARG A 165 13.88 3.56 31.37
CA ARG A 165 14.56 2.98 32.54
C ARG A 165 16.03 2.69 32.27
N ASP A 166 16.36 2.09 31.12
CA ASP A 166 17.75 1.80 30.76
C ASP A 166 18.56 3.11 30.60
N ALA A 167 17.95 4.19 30.10
CA ALA A 167 18.55 5.52 30.00
C ALA A 167 18.78 6.17 31.37
N ALA A 168 17.85 6.00 32.32
CA ALA A 168 17.98 6.49 33.69
C ALA A 168 19.16 5.87 34.44
N LEU A 169 19.63 4.69 34.02
CA LEU A 169 20.85 4.08 34.55
C LEU A 169 22.14 4.75 34.03
N GLN A 170 22.06 5.48 32.90
CA GLN A 170 23.20 6.15 32.28
C GLN A 170 23.28 7.64 32.66
N THR A 171 22.14 8.32 32.75
CA THR A 171 22.05 9.77 33.02
C THR A 171 20.67 10.18 33.54
N GLU A 172 20.51 11.44 33.93
CA GLU A 172 19.21 12.01 34.33
C GLU A 172 18.24 12.02 33.14
N VAL A 173 17.04 11.44 33.31
CA VAL A 173 16.00 11.46 32.27
C VAL A 173 15.19 12.75 32.40
N LEU A 174 15.38 13.64 31.43
CA LEU A 174 14.72 14.95 31.36
C LEU A 174 13.33 14.87 30.73
N GLY A 175 13.05 13.82 29.95
CA GLY A 175 11.74 13.62 29.33
C GLY A 175 11.60 12.28 28.63
N HIS A 176 10.35 11.84 28.45
CA HIS A 176 10.01 10.64 27.72
C HIS A 176 8.77 10.87 26.86
N LEU A 177 8.93 10.70 25.54
CA LEU A 177 7.86 10.74 24.56
C LEU A 177 7.57 9.30 24.10
N PRO A 178 6.44 8.68 24.51
CA PRO A 178 6.17 7.29 24.20
C PRO A 178 5.93 7.06 22.70
N ALA A 179 6.19 5.82 22.25
CA ALA A 179 5.98 5.39 20.87
C ALA A 179 4.51 5.49 20.44
N GLN A 180 4.27 6.12 19.29
CA GLN A 180 2.95 6.16 18.64
C GLN A 180 2.82 5.07 17.57
N ASN A 181 3.17 3.84 17.92
CA ASN A 181 3.13 2.72 16.98
C ASN A 181 1.69 2.33 16.63
N GLY A 182 1.49 1.92 15.38
CA GLY A 182 0.23 1.35 14.94
C GLY A 182 -0.05 0.00 15.59
N GLY A 183 -1.23 -0.16 16.19
CA GLY A 183 -1.72 -1.45 16.67
C GLY A 183 -2.15 -2.38 15.51
N LEU A 184 -2.81 -3.49 15.85
CA LEU A 184 -3.33 -4.46 14.88
C LEU A 184 -4.22 -3.80 13.81
N LEU A 185 -5.03 -2.82 14.19
CA LEU A 185 -5.89 -2.06 13.27
C LEU A 185 -5.08 -1.32 12.19
N THR A 186 -3.89 -0.82 12.52
CA THR A 186 -3.01 -0.16 11.57
C THR A 186 -2.46 -1.15 10.55
N TRP A 187 -2.13 -2.37 10.99
CA TRP A 187 -1.74 -3.46 10.09
C TRP A 187 -2.89 -3.90 9.19
N ILE A 188 -4.11 -4.07 9.71
CA ILE A 188 -5.30 -4.39 8.90
C ILE A 188 -5.50 -3.33 7.80
N LYS A 189 -5.31 -2.05 8.14
CA LYS A 189 -5.36 -0.94 7.18
C LYS A 189 -4.22 -1.00 6.16
N ALA A 190 -2.99 -1.33 6.57
CA ALA A 190 -1.84 -1.46 5.69
C ALA A 190 -1.97 -2.64 4.71
N LEU A 191 -2.45 -3.79 5.19
CA LEU A 191 -2.74 -4.97 4.38
C LEU A 191 -3.93 -4.76 3.44
N ARG A 192 -4.79 -3.77 3.73
CA ARG A 192 -5.99 -3.45 2.97
C ARG A 192 -6.93 -4.65 2.84
N ILE A 193 -7.21 -5.31 3.96
CA ILE A 193 -8.10 -6.50 4.01
C ILE A 193 -9.47 -6.20 3.37
N TYR A 194 -9.99 -4.98 3.51
CA TYR A 194 -11.23 -4.57 2.83
C TYR A 194 -11.19 -4.73 1.29
N GLN A 195 -10.01 -4.67 0.66
CA GLN A 195 -9.86 -4.90 -0.78
C GLN A 195 -9.88 -6.38 -1.17
N TRP A 196 -9.80 -7.30 -0.20
CA TRP A 196 -10.00 -8.73 -0.45
C TRP A 196 -11.42 -9.06 -0.92
N LEU A 197 -12.36 -8.12 -0.74
CA LEU A 197 -13.69 -8.19 -1.34
C LEU A 197 -13.63 -8.51 -2.85
N LYS A 198 -12.64 -7.97 -3.57
CA LYS A 198 -12.46 -8.25 -5.01
C LYS A 198 -12.11 -9.71 -5.28
N ASN A 199 -11.49 -10.39 -4.32
CA ASN A 199 -11.12 -11.80 -4.42
C ASN A 199 -12.32 -12.73 -4.17
N LEU A 200 -13.49 -12.22 -3.74
CA LEU A 200 -14.71 -13.03 -3.75
C LEU A 200 -15.07 -13.54 -5.15
N LEU A 201 -14.57 -12.90 -6.21
CA LEU A 201 -14.69 -13.39 -7.59
C LEU A 201 -14.07 -14.78 -7.80
N VAL A 202 -13.11 -15.18 -6.96
CA VAL A 202 -12.52 -16.53 -6.96
C VAL A 202 -13.57 -17.59 -6.58
N LEU A 203 -14.63 -17.21 -5.86
CA LEU A 203 -15.70 -18.10 -5.43
C LEU A 203 -16.83 -18.20 -6.49
N VAL A 204 -16.83 -17.37 -7.52
CA VAL A 204 -17.88 -17.39 -8.57
C VAL A 204 -17.96 -18.75 -9.25
N PRO A 205 -16.86 -19.39 -9.68
CA PRO A 205 -16.88 -20.72 -10.29
C PRO A 205 -17.51 -21.81 -9.41
N LEU A 206 -17.29 -21.75 -8.08
CA LEU A 206 -17.87 -22.68 -7.12
C LEU A 206 -19.40 -22.64 -7.15
N LEU A 207 -19.97 -21.42 -7.28
CA LEU A 207 -21.40 -21.20 -7.38
C LEU A 207 -21.92 -21.59 -8.77
N THR A 208 -21.28 -21.13 -9.84
CA THR A 208 -21.77 -21.35 -11.21
C THR A 208 -21.63 -22.79 -11.68
N ALA A 209 -20.73 -23.56 -11.10
CA ALA A 209 -20.60 -25.00 -11.37
C ALA A 209 -21.49 -25.86 -10.44
N HIS A 210 -22.25 -25.25 -9.52
CA HIS A 210 -23.08 -25.92 -8.53
C HIS A 210 -22.31 -26.88 -7.58
N ARG A 211 -21.01 -26.66 -7.39
CA ARG A 211 -20.12 -27.50 -6.55
C ARG A 211 -19.97 -27.00 -5.12
N PHE A 212 -20.81 -26.06 -4.69
CA PHE A 212 -20.77 -25.46 -3.34
C PHE A 212 -21.16 -26.43 -2.21
N LEU A 213 -21.68 -27.62 -2.53
CA LEU A 213 -21.95 -28.70 -1.57
C LEU A 213 -20.78 -29.69 -1.44
N GLU A 214 -19.77 -29.61 -2.29
CA GLU A 214 -18.60 -30.49 -2.25
C GLU A 214 -17.54 -29.92 -1.29
N PRO A 215 -17.21 -30.62 -0.19
CA PRO A 215 -16.27 -30.10 0.80
C PRO A 215 -14.90 -29.76 0.23
N ASP A 216 -14.39 -30.60 -0.68
CA ASP A 216 -13.08 -30.41 -1.30
C ASP A 216 -13.05 -29.12 -2.14
N ALA A 217 -14.06 -28.90 -2.99
CA ALA A 217 -14.17 -27.69 -3.81
C ALA A 217 -14.32 -26.41 -2.97
N VAL A 218 -15.00 -26.49 -1.81
CA VAL A 218 -15.14 -25.38 -0.86
C VAL A 218 -13.80 -25.06 -0.22
N VAL A 219 -13.05 -26.08 0.22
CA VAL A 219 -11.71 -25.91 0.81
C VAL A 219 -10.74 -25.32 -0.22
N ASP A 220 -10.70 -25.84 -1.44
CA ASP A 220 -9.84 -25.35 -2.52
C ASP A 220 -10.15 -23.90 -2.89
N SER A 221 -11.43 -23.55 -2.98
CA SER A 221 -11.86 -22.16 -3.21
C SER A 221 -11.47 -21.24 -2.06
N GLY A 222 -11.51 -21.73 -0.81
CA GLY A 222 -11.06 -21.01 0.38
C GLY A 222 -9.54 -20.76 0.37
N ILE A 223 -8.75 -21.78 0.03
CA ILE A 223 -7.30 -21.67 -0.15
C ILE A 223 -6.98 -20.67 -1.26
N ALA A 224 -7.69 -20.74 -2.39
CA ALA A 224 -7.52 -19.82 -3.50
C ALA A 224 -7.83 -18.37 -3.08
N PHE A 225 -8.93 -18.13 -2.37
CA PHE A 225 -9.28 -16.81 -1.83
C PHE A 225 -8.17 -16.25 -0.93
N LEU A 226 -7.63 -17.06 -0.01
CA LEU A 226 -6.53 -16.68 0.87
C LEU A 226 -5.24 -16.40 0.09
N ALA A 227 -4.90 -17.24 -0.88
CA ALA A 227 -3.71 -17.08 -1.73
C ALA A 227 -3.75 -15.76 -2.51
N PHE A 228 -4.89 -15.44 -3.17
CA PHE A 228 -5.10 -14.14 -3.82
C PHE A 228 -5.09 -12.99 -2.82
N GLY A 229 -5.64 -13.18 -1.62
CA GLY A 229 -5.64 -12.19 -0.53
C GLY A 229 -4.24 -11.80 -0.08
N LEU A 230 -3.42 -12.79 0.28
CA LEU A 230 -2.04 -12.59 0.73
C LEU A 230 -1.18 -11.96 -0.36
N CYS A 231 -1.29 -12.47 -1.59
CA CYS A 231 -0.59 -11.93 -2.74
C CYS A 231 -0.98 -10.47 -3.04
N ALA A 232 -2.28 -10.14 -2.99
CA ALA A 232 -2.76 -8.77 -3.14
C ALA A 232 -2.23 -7.85 -2.02
N SER A 233 -2.27 -8.29 -0.76
CA SER A 233 -1.70 -7.55 0.37
C SER A 233 -0.20 -7.28 0.19
N GLY A 234 0.57 -8.28 -0.26
CA GLY A 234 1.99 -8.12 -0.56
C GLY A 234 2.26 -7.03 -1.60
N VAL A 235 1.50 -7.02 -2.70
CA VAL A 235 1.56 -5.97 -3.72
C VAL A 235 1.13 -4.60 -3.17
N TYR A 236 0.09 -4.53 -2.33
CA TYR A 236 -0.33 -3.27 -1.73
C TYR A 236 0.70 -2.68 -0.79
N LEU A 237 1.33 -3.51 0.06
CA LEU A 237 2.43 -3.07 0.93
C LEU A 237 3.60 -2.55 0.09
N LEU A 238 4.02 -3.30 -0.94
CA LEU A 238 5.10 -2.88 -1.83
C LEU A 238 4.79 -1.54 -2.50
N ASN A 239 3.57 -1.35 -3.01
CA ASN A 239 3.17 -0.09 -3.63
C ASN A 239 3.18 1.06 -2.62
N ASP A 240 2.66 0.86 -1.40
CA ASP A 240 2.66 1.91 -0.37
C ASP A 240 4.08 2.29 0.10
N LEU A 241 5.06 1.38 -0.03
CA LEU A 241 6.47 1.66 0.25
C LEU A 241 7.17 2.38 -0.92
N LEU A 242 6.81 2.09 -2.17
CA LEU A 242 7.38 2.77 -3.34
C LEU A 242 6.76 4.15 -3.58
N ASP A 243 5.49 4.34 -3.18
CA ASP A 243 4.74 5.60 -3.37
C ASP A 243 4.80 6.53 -2.13
N LEU A 244 5.81 6.41 -1.25
CA LEU A 244 5.91 7.22 -0.02
C LEU A 244 5.79 8.73 -0.28
N THR A 245 6.63 9.31 -1.14
CA THR A 245 6.60 10.75 -1.43
C THR A 245 5.27 11.19 -2.07
N PRO A 246 4.76 10.56 -3.15
CA PRO A 246 3.44 10.87 -3.68
C PRO A 246 2.31 10.76 -2.65
N ASP A 247 2.35 9.74 -1.79
CA ASP A 247 1.32 9.53 -0.77
C ASP A 247 1.34 10.63 0.29
N ARG A 248 2.51 11.11 0.71
CA ARG A 248 2.64 12.19 1.71
C ARG A 248 2.13 13.54 1.19
N MET A 249 2.28 13.81 -0.10
CA MET A 249 1.73 15.02 -0.73
C MET A 249 0.21 14.97 -0.93
N HIS A 250 -0.40 13.78 -0.87
CA HIS A 250 -1.82 13.61 -1.17
C HIS A 250 -2.71 13.86 0.06
N PRO A 251 -3.82 14.64 -0.05
CA PRO A 251 -4.66 15.04 1.09
C PRO A 251 -5.15 13.89 1.99
N ARG A 252 -5.65 12.80 1.38
CA ARG A 252 -6.10 11.58 2.07
C ARG A 252 -4.99 10.53 2.30
N LYS A 253 -4.14 10.25 1.30
CA LYS A 253 -3.15 9.15 1.35
C LYS A 253 -1.98 9.44 2.30
N ARG A 254 -1.74 10.70 2.70
CA ARG A 254 -0.74 11.03 3.74
C ARG A 254 -0.98 10.35 5.07
N LYS A 255 -2.22 9.92 5.34
CA LYS A 255 -2.62 9.15 6.53
C LYS A 255 -2.44 7.62 6.37
N ARG A 256 -1.80 7.15 5.30
CA ARG A 256 -1.41 5.74 5.14
C ARG A 256 -0.32 5.40 6.15
N PRO A 257 -0.30 4.16 6.69
CA PRO A 257 0.59 3.84 7.80
C PRO A 257 2.09 4.09 7.56
N PHE A 258 2.61 3.71 6.39
CA PHE A 258 4.03 3.96 6.05
C PHE A 258 4.32 5.42 5.72
N ALA A 259 3.43 6.07 4.96
CA ALA A 259 3.55 7.50 4.65
C ALA A 259 3.57 8.37 5.92
N ALA A 260 2.72 8.06 6.91
CA ALA A 260 2.63 8.79 8.17
C ALA A 260 3.71 8.40 9.20
N GLY A 261 4.54 7.38 8.93
CA GLY A 261 5.50 6.86 9.91
C GLY A 261 4.84 6.25 11.16
N THR A 262 3.66 5.63 11.02
CA THR A 262 3.01 4.89 12.13
C THR A 262 3.38 3.41 12.14
N LEU A 263 3.83 2.88 10.98
CA LEU A 263 4.46 1.57 10.88
C LEU A 263 5.91 1.73 10.38
N PRO A 264 6.88 0.99 10.95
CA PRO A 264 8.26 1.07 10.48
C PRO A 264 8.40 0.52 9.07
N LEU A 265 9.17 1.21 8.22
CA LEU A 265 9.40 0.84 6.82
C LEU A 265 10.00 -0.56 6.66
N LEU A 266 10.92 -0.94 7.54
CA LEU A 266 11.53 -2.28 7.55
C LEU A 266 10.49 -3.40 7.65
N HIS A 267 9.46 -3.22 8.48
CA HIS A 267 8.42 -4.24 8.62
C HIS A 267 7.64 -4.38 7.32
N GLY A 268 7.34 -3.28 6.62
CA GLY A 268 6.74 -3.33 5.29
C GLY A 268 7.62 -4.07 4.28
N LEU A 269 8.92 -3.75 4.24
CA LEU A 269 9.90 -4.38 3.35
C LEU A 269 10.03 -5.89 3.57
N LEU A 270 9.86 -6.37 4.80
CA LEU A 270 9.88 -7.80 5.13
C LEU A 270 8.51 -8.47 4.88
N MET A 271 7.42 -7.81 5.23
CA MET A 271 6.07 -8.38 5.12
C MET A 271 5.60 -8.49 3.66
N ALA A 272 5.95 -7.55 2.78
CA ALA A 272 5.56 -7.59 1.38
C ALA A 272 6.01 -8.89 0.66
N PRO A 273 7.30 -9.28 0.69
CA PRO A 273 7.73 -10.56 0.10
C PRO A 273 7.23 -11.76 0.91
N LEU A 274 7.17 -11.69 2.25
CA LEU A 274 6.67 -12.80 3.06
C LEU A 274 5.24 -13.19 2.69
N LEU A 275 4.33 -12.21 2.60
CA LEU A 275 2.94 -12.46 2.20
C LEU A 275 2.82 -12.99 0.77
N THR A 276 3.68 -12.49 -0.12
CA THR A 276 3.74 -12.97 -1.51
C THR A 276 4.16 -14.45 -1.55
N VAL A 277 5.23 -14.81 -0.84
CA VAL A 277 5.73 -16.19 -0.74
C VAL A 277 4.69 -17.11 -0.10
N LEU A 278 4.04 -16.68 0.98
CA LEU A 278 2.97 -17.45 1.62
C LEU A 278 1.77 -17.65 0.67
N GLY A 279 1.38 -16.63 -0.10
CA GLY A 279 0.34 -16.74 -1.11
C GLY A 279 0.69 -17.77 -2.20
N PHE A 280 1.92 -17.76 -2.70
CA PHE A 280 2.38 -18.78 -3.67
C PHE A 280 2.53 -20.17 -3.06
N ALA A 281 2.96 -20.28 -1.81
CA ALA A 281 3.02 -21.56 -1.10
C ALA A 281 1.62 -22.18 -1.00
N LEU A 282 0.61 -21.40 -0.58
CA LEU A 282 -0.78 -21.85 -0.58
C LEU A 282 -1.27 -22.23 -1.99
N ALA A 283 -0.86 -21.48 -3.01
CA ALA A 283 -1.25 -21.79 -4.38
C ALA A 283 -0.66 -23.12 -4.88
N LEU A 284 0.59 -23.41 -4.54
CA LEU A 284 1.26 -24.68 -4.87
C LEU A 284 0.66 -25.87 -4.11
N LEU A 285 0.13 -25.65 -2.90
CA LEU A 285 -0.61 -26.68 -2.16
C LEU A 285 -1.93 -27.06 -2.85
N CYS A 286 -2.55 -26.12 -3.56
CA CYS A 286 -3.75 -26.38 -4.36
C CYS A 286 -3.39 -27.07 -5.68
N SER A 287 -2.65 -26.41 -6.57
CA SER A 287 -2.08 -27.03 -7.77
C SER A 287 -1.01 -26.17 -8.45
N PRO A 288 -0.06 -26.76 -9.20
CA PRO A 288 0.90 -26.00 -10.01
C PRO A 288 0.22 -25.11 -11.06
N ALA A 289 -0.90 -25.54 -11.63
CA ALA A 289 -1.68 -24.75 -12.58
C ALA A 289 -2.26 -23.50 -11.91
N PHE A 290 -2.82 -23.63 -10.70
CA PHE A 290 -3.32 -22.50 -9.93
C PHE A 290 -2.21 -21.51 -9.55
N ALA A 291 -1.02 -22.01 -9.15
CA ALA A 291 0.16 -21.17 -8.91
C ALA A 291 0.57 -20.38 -10.16
N GLY A 292 0.47 -20.97 -11.37
CA GLY A 292 0.66 -20.27 -12.63
C GLY A 292 -0.33 -19.13 -12.88
N VAL A 293 -1.61 -19.34 -12.55
CA VAL A 293 -2.64 -18.29 -12.63
C VAL A 293 -2.35 -17.16 -11.64
N LEU A 294 -1.98 -17.50 -10.40
CA LEU A 294 -1.61 -16.51 -9.39
C LEU A 294 -0.35 -15.72 -9.79
N LEU A 295 0.60 -16.36 -10.47
CA LEU A 295 1.79 -15.69 -11.02
C LEU A 295 1.39 -14.69 -12.11
N CYS A 296 0.53 -15.08 -13.03
CA CYS A 296 -0.01 -14.19 -14.05
C CYS A 296 -0.71 -12.97 -13.40
N TYR A 297 -1.59 -13.22 -12.42
CA TYR A 297 -2.24 -12.17 -11.63
C TYR A 297 -1.22 -11.22 -10.98
N TYR A 298 -0.19 -11.77 -10.32
CA TYR A 298 0.82 -11.00 -9.61
C TYR A 298 1.61 -10.10 -10.58
N VAL A 299 2.09 -10.66 -11.70
CA VAL A 299 2.82 -9.92 -12.74
C VAL A 299 1.96 -8.83 -13.36
N MET A 300 0.69 -9.13 -13.68
CA MET A 300 -0.26 -8.14 -14.18
C MET A 300 -0.49 -7.00 -13.18
N THR A 301 -0.61 -7.33 -11.88
CA THR A 301 -0.85 -6.33 -10.82
C THR A 301 0.38 -5.43 -10.62
N LEU A 302 1.59 -6.00 -10.61
CA LEU A 302 2.83 -5.22 -10.57
C LEU A 302 2.99 -4.34 -11.81
N GLY A 303 2.81 -4.91 -13.01
CA GLY A 303 2.90 -4.19 -14.28
C GLY A 303 1.89 -3.02 -14.35
N TYR A 304 0.66 -3.25 -13.87
CA TYR A 304 -0.34 -2.21 -13.69
C TYR A 304 0.20 -1.09 -12.79
N SER A 305 0.61 -1.41 -11.56
CA SER A 305 1.05 -0.41 -10.58
C SER A 305 2.26 0.42 -11.02
N LEU A 306 3.22 -0.20 -11.69
CA LEU A 306 4.48 0.44 -12.08
C LEU A 306 4.34 1.35 -13.30
N LYS A 307 3.68 0.90 -14.38
CA LYS A 307 3.71 1.62 -15.66
C LYS A 307 2.39 1.61 -16.42
N LEU A 308 1.73 0.44 -16.51
CA LEU A 308 0.61 0.26 -17.45
C LEU A 308 -0.62 1.10 -17.08
N LYS A 309 -0.77 1.45 -15.80
CA LYS A 309 -1.83 2.35 -15.31
C LYS A 309 -1.84 3.74 -15.98
N ARG A 310 -0.74 4.15 -16.61
CA ARG A 310 -0.59 5.47 -17.26
C ARG A 310 -1.03 5.48 -18.73
N ILE A 311 -1.18 4.31 -19.36
CA ILE A 311 -1.52 4.19 -20.78
C ILE A 311 -3.03 4.09 -20.94
N VAL A 312 -3.60 4.97 -21.75
CA VAL A 312 -5.05 5.04 -22.06
C VAL A 312 -5.54 3.70 -22.57
N MET A 313 -6.73 3.28 -22.10
CA MET A 313 -7.42 2.02 -22.40
C MET A 313 -6.73 0.75 -21.88
N ILE A 314 -5.40 0.69 -21.89
CA ILE A 314 -4.65 -0.45 -21.34
C ILE A 314 -4.94 -0.60 -19.85
N ASP A 315 -5.05 0.49 -19.11
CA ASP A 315 -5.37 0.46 -17.68
C ASP A 315 -6.76 -0.16 -17.40
N VAL A 316 -7.78 0.19 -18.20
CA VAL A 316 -9.14 -0.33 -18.08
C VAL A 316 -9.20 -1.80 -18.51
N VAL A 317 -8.60 -2.16 -19.65
CA VAL A 317 -8.53 -3.54 -20.11
C VAL A 317 -7.79 -4.42 -19.10
N LEU A 318 -6.69 -3.91 -18.53
CA LEU A 318 -5.92 -4.64 -17.52
C LEU A 318 -6.71 -4.79 -16.21
N LEU A 319 -7.49 -3.79 -15.79
CA LEU A 319 -8.40 -3.93 -14.65
C LEU A 319 -9.45 -5.01 -14.90
N ALA A 320 -10.07 -5.03 -16.08
CA ALA A 320 -11.04 -6.06 -16.45
C ALA A 320 -10.41 -7.46 -16.48
N ALA A 321 -9.20 -7.58 -17.03
CA ALA A 321 -8.43 -8.81 -17.06
C ALA A 321 -8.05 -9.27 -15.64
N LEU A 322 -7.64 -8.36 -14.75
CA LEU A 322 -7.34 -8.69 -13.34
C LEU A 322 -8.57 -9.26 -12.61
N TYR A 323 -9.77 -8.73 -12.87
CA TYR A 323 -11.00 -9.30 -12.31
C TYR A 323 -11.32 -10.68 -12.92
N THR A 324 -11.15 -10.82 -14.23
CA THR A 324 -11.38 -12.10 -14.95
C THR A 324 -10.41 -13.20 -14.50
N VAL A 325 -9.14 -12.87 -14.27
CA VAL A 325 -8.12 -13.82 -13.79
C VAL A 325 -8.46 -14.42 -12.43
N ARG A 326 -9.22 -13.71 -11.59
CA ARG A 326 -9.71 -14.27 -10.32
C ARG A 326 -10.72 -15.39 -10.54
N ILE A 327 -11.62 -15.21 -11.51
CA ILE A 327 -12.58 -16.25 -11.92
C ILE A 327 -11.81 -17.45 -12.49
N ILE A 328 -10.86 -17.22 -13.39
CA ILE A 328 -9.98 -18.28 -13.92
C ILE A 328 -9.29 -19.03 -12.77
N GLY A 329 -8.73 -18.29 -11.81
CA GLY A 329 -8.08 -18.88 -10.64
C GLY A 329 -9.02 -19.74 -9.81
N GLY A 330 -10.25 -19.29 -9.57
CA GLY A 330 -11.27 -20.08 -8.89
C GLY A 330 -11.62 -21.37 -9.63
N THR A 331 -11.78 -21.29 -10.95
CA THR A 331 -12.10 -22.44 -11.80
C THR A 331 -10.99 -23.49 -11.77
N VAL A 332 -9.73 -23.04 -11.89
CA VAL A 332 -8.55 -23.91 -11.84
C VAL A 332 -8.36 -24.50 -10.44
N ALA A 333 -8.64 -23.75 -9.38
CA ALA A 333 -8.51 -24.24 -8.01
C ALA A 333 -9.45 -25.42 -7.72
N ILE A 334 -10.70 -25.36 -8.19
CA ILE A 334 -11.66 -26.46 -8.02
C ILE A 334 -11.54 -27.56 -9.09
N GLY A 335 -10.58 -27.45 -10.01
CA GLY A 335 -10.40 -28.41 -11.10
C GLY A 335 -11.58 -28.50 -12.07
N SER A 336 -12.30 -27.39 -12.29
CA SER A 336 -13.41 -27.31 -13.24
C SER A 336 -12.95 -26.78 -14.60
N GLU A 337 -13.74 -27.02 -15.64
CA GLU A 337 -13.47 -26.49 -16.98
C GLU A 337 -13.80 -24.99 -17.09
N LEU A 338 -13.02 -24.27 -17.89
CA LEU A 338 -13.26 -22.85 -18.13
C LEU A 338 -14.48 -22.65 -19.02
N SER A 339 -15.55 -22.12 -18.44
CA SER A 339 -16.74 -21.72 -19.19
C SER A 339 -16.44 -20.49 -20.06
N PHE A 340 -16.45 -20.67 -21.38
CA PHE A 340 -16.33 -19.59 -22.35
C PHE A 340 -17.36 -18.49 -22.08
N TRP A 341 -18.61 -18.87 -21.84
CA TRP A 341 -19.72 -17.96 -21.57
C TRP A 341 -19.51 -17.14 -20.31
N LEU A 342 -19.06 -17.78 -19.21
CA LEU A 342 -18.78 -17.07 -17.95
C LEU A 342 -17.66 -16.05 -18.13
N LEU A 343 -16.57 -16.43 -18.83
CA LEU A 343 -15.43 -15.54 -19.06
C LEU A 343 -15.79 -14.37 -19.97
N ALA A 344 -16.52 -14.62 -21.06
CA ALA A 344 -16.98 -13.59 -21.99
C ALA A 344 -17.92 -12.59 -21.30
N PHE A 345 -18.94 -13.10 -20.59
CA PHE A 345 -19.84 -12.28 -19.78
C PHE A 345 -19.07 -11.41 -18.78
N SER A 346 -18.21 -12.04 -17.98
CA SER A 346 -17.46 -11.37 -16.92
C SER A 346 -16.51 -10.30 -17.47
N MET A 347 -15.85 -10.56 -18.60
CA MET A 347 -14.95 -9.60 -19.23
C MET A 347 -15.66 -8.30 -19.59
N PHE A 348 -16.84 -8.37 -20.19
CA PHE A 348 -17.64 -7.20 -20.57
C PHE A 348 -18.20 -6.44 -19.36
N VAL A 349 -18.70 -7.17 -18.34
CA VAL A 349 -19.15 -6.56 -17.09
C VAL A 349 -18.00 -5.86 -16.37
N PHE A 350 -16.84 -6.49 -16.27
CA PHE A 350 -15.66 -5.90 -15.63
C PHE A 350 -15.08 -4.74 -16.43
N LEU A 351 -15.15 -4.78 -17.75
CA LEU A 351 -14.79 -3.64 -18.60
C LEU A 351 -15.71 -2.44 -18.33
N SER A 352 -17.03 -2.66 -18.22
CA SER A 352 -17.98 -1.63 -17.82
C SER A 352 -17.63 -1.03 -16.45
N LEU A 353 -17.38 -1.87 -15.43
CA LEU A 353 -17.01 -1.38 -14.09
C LEU A 353 -15.66 -0.67 -14.06
N ALA A 354 -14.68 -1.11 -14.86
CA ALA A 354 -13.39 -0.44 -14.98
C ALA A 354 -13.53 0.94 -15.66
N MET A 355 -14.39 1.05 -16.68
CA MET A 355 -14.73 2.32 -17.30
C MET A 355 -15.48 3.23 -16.32
N LEU A 356 -16.40 2.69 -15.53
CA LEU A 356 -17.13 3.42 -14.50
C LEU A 356 -16.17 4.03 -13.47
N LYS A 357 -15.16 3.27 -13.04
CA LYS A 357 -14.09 3.78 -12.18
C LYS A 357 -13.30 4.92 -12.83
N ARG A 358 -12.96 4.79 -14.11
CA ARG A 358 -12.26 5.86 -14.85
C ARG A 358 -13.14 7.09 -14.97
N TYR A 359 -14.44 6.90 -15.20
CA TYR A 359 -15.44 7.96 -15.26
C TYR A 359 -15.50 8.74 -13.94
N THR A 360 -15.60 8.07 -12.78
CA THR A 360 -15.65 8.77 -11.48
C THR A 360 -14.36 9.52 -11.17
N GLU A 361 -13.19 8.97 -11.52
CA GLU A 361 -11.90 9.66 -11.41
C GLU A 361 -11.84 10.93 -12.29
N LEU A 362 -12.38 10.90 -13.51
CA LEU A 362 -12.44 12.05 -14.42
C LEU A 362 -13.47 13.09 -13.97
N ALA A 363 -14.64 12.67 -13.51
CA ALA A 363 -15.67 13.55 -12.97
C ALA A 363 -15.15 14.31 -11.73
N ALA A 364 -14.39 13.64 -10.86
CA ALA A 364 -13.74 14.28 -9.71
C ALA A 364 -12.64 15.27 -10.13
N ALA A 365 -11.88 14.97 -11.20
CA ALA A 365 -10.89 15.89 -11.75
C ALA A 365 -11.55 17.16 -12.30
N LEU A 366 -12.64 17.01 -13.06
CA LEU A 366 -13.46 18.11 -13.57
C LEU A 366 -14.01 18.98 -12.43
N ALA A 367 -14.59 18.36 -11.39
CA ALA A 367 -15.12 19.07 -10.22
C ALA A 367 -14.02 19.83 -9.44
N SER A 368 -12.76 19.38 -9.53
CA SER A 368 -11.60 20.02 -8.91
C SER A 368 -10.91 21.06 -9.83
N GLY A 369 -11.50 21.38 -10.98
CA GLY A 369 -10.94 22.33 -11.95
C GLY A 369 -9.66 21.85 -12.65
N LYS A 370 -9.43 20.53 -12.74
CA LYS A 370 -8.27 19.95 -13.42
C LYS A 370 -8.64 19.49 -14.82
N GLU A 371 -7.74 19.68 -15.78
CA GLU A 371 -7.95 19.26 -17.18
C GLU A 371 -7.63 17.78 -17.41
N MET A 372 -6.79 17.19 -16.57
CA MET A 372 -6.26 15.83 -16.72
C MET A 372 -6.41 15.03 -15.43
N ALA A 373 -6.58 13.71 -15.56
CA ALA A 373 -6.50 12.81 -14.41
C ALA A 373 -5.04 12.64 -13.95
N ILE A 374 -4.77 12.84 -12.65
CA ILE A 374 -3.41 12.76 -12.09
C ILE A 374 -2.83 11.35 -12.26
N GLY A 375 -1.67 11.28 -12.93
CA GLY A 375 -0.93 10.03 -13.13
C GLY A 375 -1.58 9.08 -14.14
N ARG A 376 -2.47 9.59 -14.99
CA ARG A 376 -3.25 8.85 -15.99
C ARG A 376 -3.21 9.60 -17.33
N GLY A 377 -3.35 8.86 -18.43
CA GLY A 377 -3.31 9.45 -19.78
C GLY A 377 -4.63 10.05 -20.26
N TYR A 378 -5.66 10.12 -19.43
CA TYR A 378 -7.01 10.58 -19.80
C TYR A 378 -7.21 12.07 -19.54
N ALA A 379 -7.86 12.74 -20.49
CA ALA A 379 -8.32 14.10 -20.36
C ALA A 379 -9.78 14.13 -19.90
N VAL A 380 -10.20 15.22 -19.25
CA VAL A 380 -11.61 15.42 -18.89
C VAL A 380 -12.53 15.45 -20.12
N ALA A 381 -12.00 15.84 -21.28
CA ALA A 381 -12.71 15.78 -22.56
C ALA A 381 -13.12 14.35 -22.97
N ASP A 382 -12.45 13.31 -22.46
CA ASP A 382 -12.75 11.91 -22.78
C ASP A 382 -14.00 11.38 -22.05
N LEU A 383 -14.56 12.15 -21.11
CA LEU A 383 -15.62 11.72 -20.20
C LEU A 383 -16.87 11.17 -20.94
N PRO A 384 -17.43 11.82 -21.98
CA PRO A 384 -18.55 11.29 -22.75
C PRO A 384 -18.22 9.97 -23.46
N LEU A 385 -16.98 9.84 -23.97
CA LEU A 385 -16.52 8.63 -24.66
C LEU A 385 -16.39 7.46 -23.68
N VAL A 386 -15.77 7.70 -22.52
CA VAL A 386 -15.64 6.70 -21.44
C VAL A 386 -17.01 6.23 -20.97
N GLN A 387 -17.97 7.15 -20.82
CA GLN A 387 -19.35 6.83 -20.45
C GLN A 387 -20.04 5.94 -21.51
N SER A 388 -19.93 6.31 -22.78
CA SER A 388 -20.53 5.55 -23.88
C SER A 388 -19.94 4.14 -23.99
N LEU A 389 -18.61 4.02 -24.00
CA LEU A 389 -17.90 2.74 -24.09
C LEU A 389 -18.22 1.83 -22.89
N GLY A 390 -18.26 2.40 -21.69
CA GLY A 390 -18.53 1.64 -20.48
C GLY A 390 -19.97 1.13 -20.40
N ALA A 391 -20.96 1.96 -20.69
CA ALA A 391 -22.37 1.53 -20.73
C ALA A 391 -22.62 0.46 -21.80
N ALA A 392 -22.04 0.65 -23.00
CA ALA A 392 -22.11 -0.33 -24.08
C ALA A 392 -21.49 -1.67 -23.69
N ALA A 393 -20.31 -1.67 -23.06
CA ALA A 393 -19.68 -2.90 -22.56
C ALA A 393 -20.60 -3.65 -21.58
N GLY A 394 -21.27 -2.94 -20.66
CA GLY A 394 -22.18 -3.56 -19.71
C GLY A 394 -23.36 -4.24 -20.40
N TYR A 395 -23.98 -3.56 -21.37
CA TYR A 395 -25.12 -4.13 -22.13
C TYR A 395 -24.70 -5.29 -23.02
N ILE A 396 -23.51 -5.24 -23.62
CA ILE A 396 -22.93 -6.38 -24.35
C ILE A 396 -22.73 -7.57 -23.40
N GLY A 397 -22.30 -7.34 -22.15
CA GLY A 397 -22.28 -8.38 -21.13
C GLY A 397 -23.65 -9.05 -20.96
N VAL A 398 -24.71 -8.26 -20.79
CA VAL A 398 -26.08 -8.83 -20.69
C VAL A 398 -26.49 -9.57 -21.96
N LEU A 399 -26.13 -9.07 -23.14
CA LEU A 399 -26.39 -9.76 -24.41
C LEU A 399 -25.69 -11.13 -24.46
N VAL A 400 -24.41 -11.20 -24.07
CA VAL A 400 -23.67 -12.47 -23.98
C VAL A 400 -24.35 -13.43 -23.00
N PHE A 401 -24.85 -12.93 -21.87
CA PHE A 401 -25.63 -13.76 -20.95
C PHE A 401 -26.95 -14.27 -21.57
N ALA A 402 -27.66 -13.42 -22.31
CA ALA A 402 -28.88 -13.83 -23.02
C ALA A 402 -28.62 -14.92 -24.07
N LEU A 403 -27.47 -14.86 -24.75
CA LEU A 403 -27.02 -15.91 -25.67
C LEU A 403 -26.71 -17.22 -24.93
N TYR A 404 -26.05 -17.13 -23.77
CA TYR A 404 -25.76 -18.29 -22.91
C TYR A 404 -27.02 -19.05 -22.49
N ILE A 405 -28.12 -18.37 -22.15
CA ILE A 405 -29.37 -19.04 -21.73
C ILE A 405 -29.89 -20.05 -22.77
N ASN A 406 -29.62 -19.82 -24.05
CA ASN A 406 -30.06 -20.69 -25.15
C ASN A 406 -28.94 -21.61 -25.68
N SER A 407 -27.79 -21.63 -25.01
CA SER A 407 -26.67 -22.49 -25.38
C SER A 407 -26.86 -23.93 -24.87
N PRO A 408 -26.29 -24.95 -25.55
CA PRO A 408 -26.35 -26.34 -25.10
C PRO A 408 -25.88 -26.51 -23.65
N GLU A 409 -24.83 -25.80 -23.25
CA GLU A 409 -24.26 -25.89 -21.91
C GLU A 409 -25.27 -25.42 -20.83
N SER A 410 -26.04 -24.37 -21.11
CA SER A 410 -27.09 -23.92 -20.18
C SER A 410 -28.27 -24.88 -20.09
N LEU A 411 -28.59 -25.59 -21.18
CA LEU A 411 -29.68 -26.56 -21.21
C LEU A 411 -29.32 -27.85 -20.45
N GLU A 412 -28.03 -28.18 -20.38
CA GLU A 412 -27.51 -29.31 -19.59
C GLU A 412 -27.42 -28.98 -18.10
N LEU A 413 -27.01 -27.76 -17.76
CA LEU A 413 -26.69 -27.39 -16.37
C LEU A 413 -27.92 -26.99 -15.53
N TYR A 414 -29.01 -26.54 -16.15
CA TYR A 414 -30.21 -26.02 -15.47
C TYR A 414 -31.46 -26.80 -15.86
N SER A 415 -32.30 -27.17 -14.88
CA SER A 415 -33.58 -27.84 -15.14
C SER A 415 -34.62 -26.91 -15.77
N LYS A 416 -34.54 -25.60 -15.46
CA LYS A 416 -35.47 -24.56 -15.94
C LYS A 416 -34.71 -23.34 -16.48
N PRO A 417 -33.98 -23.47 -17.60
CA PRO A 417 -33.11 -22.41 -18.12
C PRO A 417 -33.89 -21.14 -18.49
N LYS A 418 -35.18 -21.26 -18.85
CA LYS A 418 -36.04 -20.10 -19.15
C LYS A 418 -36.21 -19.14 -17.97
N VAL A 419 -36.05 -19.61 -16.73
CA VAL A 419 -36.12 -18.76 -15.53
C VAL A 419 -34.96 -17.77 -15.50
N LEU A 420 -33.80 -18.12 -16.06
CA LEU A 420 -32.62 -17.24 -16.14
C LEU A 420 -32.88 -15.97 -16.96
N TRP A 421 -33.89 -15.93 -17.83
CA TRP A 421 -34.27 -14.71 -18.56
C TRP A 421 -34.65 -13.55 -17.63
N LEU A 422 -35.10 -13.84 -16.40
CA LEU A 422 -35.38 -12.81 -15.39
C LEU A 422 -34.11 -12.07 -14.93
N LEU A 423 -32.92 -12.65 -15.11
CA LEU A 423 -31.66 -11.99 -14.80
C LEU A 423 -31.33 -10.87 -15.79
N CYS A 424 -31.72 -10.99 -17.06
CA CYS A 424 -31.45 -9.97 -18.07
C CYS A 424 -31.97 -8.57 -17.69
N PRO A 425 -33.27 -8.37 -17.37
CA PRO A 425 -33.77 -7.06 -16.95
C PRO A 425 -33.17 -6.60 -15.61
N MET A 426 -32.85 -7.52 -14.68
CA MET A 426 -32.19 -7.17 -13.42
C MET A 426 -30.76 -6.63 -13.64
N LEU A 427 -29.98 -7.29 -14.50
CA LEU A 427 -28.63 -6.86 -14.84
C LEU A 427 -28.64 -5.55 -15.62
N LEU A 428 -29.57 -5.37 -16.56
CA LEU A 428 -29.75 -4.08 -17.26
C LEU A 428 -30.08 -2.96 -16.26
N TYR A 429 -31.02 -3.18 -15.36
CA TYR A 429 -31.34 -2.23 -14.30
C TYR A 429 -30.12 -1.89 -13.44
N TRP A 430 -29.38 -2.90 -12.97
CA TRP A 430 -28.22 -2.69 -12.10
C TRP A 430 -27.11 -1.93 -12.81
N ILE A 431 -26.75 -2.31 -14.04
CA ILE A 431 -25.74 -1.61 -14.85
C ILE A 431 -26.16 -0.16 -15.08
N SER A 432 -27.41 0.07 -15.49
CA SER A 432 -27.95 1.41 -15.73
C SER A 432 -27.89 2.26 -14.46
N ARG A 433 -28.28 1.70 -13.32
CA ARG A 433 -28.25 2.38 -12.04
C ARG A 433 -26.82 2.75 -11.63
N MET A 434 -25.86 1.83 -11.78
CA MET A 434 -24.46 2.10 -11.46
C MET A 434 -23.91 3.29 -12.26
N TRP A 435 -24.25 3.38 -13.55
CA TRP A 435 -23.90 4.52 -14.40
C TRP A 435 -24.62 5.82 -13.99
N ILE A 436 -25.91 5.76 -13.66
CA ILE A 436 -26.68 6.95 -13.21
C ILE A 436 -26.14 7.49 -11.88
N VAL A 437 -25.90 6.62 -10.90
CA VAL A 437 -25.36 7.01 -9.57
C VAL A 437 -23.97 7.64 -9.72
N SER A 438 -23.12 7.05 -10.55
CA SER A 438 -21.78 7.59 -10.82
C SER A 438 -21.84 8.94 -11.55
N HIS A 439 -22.77 9.09 -12.50
CA HIS A 439 -22.99 10.35 -13.21
C HIS A 439 -23.44 11.49 -12.28
N ARG A 440 -24.21 11.18 -11.23
CA ARG A 440 -24.63 12.15 -10.21
C ARG A 440 -23.53 12.53 -9.22
N GLY A 441 -22.41 11.83 -9.21
CA GLY A 441 -21.31 12.06 -8.27
C GLY A 441 -21.47 11.36 -6.92
N ASP A 442 -22.44 10.46 -6.77
CA ASP A 442 -22.77 9.78 -5.50
C ASP A 442 -21.86 8.54 -5.23
N MET A 443 -20.87 8.28 -6.09
CA MET A 443 -19.94 7.15 -5.97
C MET A 443 -18.49 7.64 -5.83
N GLU A 444 -17.97 7.62 -4.60
CA GLU A 444 -16.57 7.97 -4.30
C GLU A 444 -15.62 6.76 -4.31
N ASP A 445 -16.15 5.56 -4.09
CA ASP A 445 -15.37 4.33 -3.91
C ASP A 445 -15.26 3.48 -5.18
N ASP A 446 -14.42 2.45 -5.13
CA ASP A 446 -14.30 1.46 -6.21
C ASP A 446 -15.68 0.80 -6.48
N PRO A 447 -16.13 0.67 -7.75
CA PRO A 447 -17.49 0.21 -8.08
C PRO A 447 -17.89 -1.13 -7.45
N ILE A 448 -16.93 -2.04 -7.27
CA ILE A 448 -17.17 -3.34 -6.63
C ILE A 448 -17.41 -3.18 -5.13
N VAL A 449 -16.64 -2.29 -4.48
CA VAL A 449 -16.81 -1.98 -3.06
C VAL A 449 -18.15 -1.29 -2.84
N PHE A 450 -18.48 -0.32 -3.70
CA PHE A 450 -19.79 0.33 -3.69
C PHE A 450 -20.93 -0.70 -3.81
N ALA A 451 -20.85 -1.61 -4.79
CA ALA A 451 -21.89 -2.63 -5.00
C ALA A 451 -22.09 -3.55 -3.77
N ALA A 452 -21.03 -3.82 -3.00
CA ALA A 452 -21.12 -4.63 -1.79
C ALA A 452 -21.69 -3.86 -0.59
N MET A 453 -21.61 -2.52 -0.56
CA MET A 453 -22.11 -1.70 0.55
C MET A 453 -23.49 -1.09 0.27
N ASP A 454 -23.83 -0.90 -1.00
CA ASP A 454 -25.09 -0.30 -1.43
C ASP A 454 -26.27 -1.29 -1.33
N ARG A 455 -27.30 -0.88 -0.57
CA ARG A 455 -28.46 -1.73 -0.26
C ARG A 455 -29.21 -2.21 -1.51
N VAL A 456 -29.37 -1.35 -2.52
CA VAL A 456 -30.09 -1.72 -3.74
C VAL A 456 -29.29 -2.75 -4.53
N SER A 457 -27.97 -2.59 -4.62
CA SER A 457 -27.08 -3.57 -5.25
C SER A 457 -27.15 -4.92 -4.53
N GLN A 458 -27.15 -4.93 -3.20
CA GLN A 458 -27.32 -6.15 -2.40
C GLN A 458 -28.67 -6.84 -2.67
N VAL A 459 -29.77 -6.07 -2.75
CA VAL A 459 -31.10 -6.60 -3.09
C VAL A 459 -31.12 -7.20 -4.49
N VAL A 460 -30.55 -6.51 -5.49
CA VAL A 460 -30.47 -7.06 -6.86
C VAL A 460 -29.65 -8.34 -6.89
N ILE A 461 -28.49 -8.37 -6.22
CA ILE A 461 -27.65 -9.59 -6.14
C ILE A 461 -28.42 -10.73 -5.47
N ALA A 462 -29.12 -10.48 -4.36
CA ALA A 462 -29.92 -11.49 -3.67
C ALA A 462 -31.04 -12.04 -4.57
N LEU A 463 -31.73 -11.17 -5.30
CA LEU A 463 -32.75 -11.59 -6.28
C LEU A 463 -32.15 -12.42 -7.42
N CYS A 464 -30.98 -12.03 -7.93
CA CYS A 464 -30.26 -12.82 -8.92
C CYS A 464 -29.94 -14.24 -8.40
N VAL A 465 -29.48 -14.35 -7.15
CA VAL A 465 -29.21 -15.67 -6.52
C VAL A 465 -30.49 -16.50 -6.43
N VAL A 466 -31.61 -15.91 -6.00
CA VAL A 466 -32.91 -16.61 -5.94
C VAL A 466 -33.35 -17.11 -7.31
N ILE A 467 -33.17 -16.31 -8.37
CA ILE A 467 -33.51 -16.71 -9.74
C ILE A 467 -32.63 -17.86 -10.21
N VAL A 468 -31.32 -17.82 -9.94
CA VAL A 468 -30.40 -18.92 -10.28
C VAL A 468 -30.81 -20.20 -9.55
N LEU A 469 -31.07 -20.13 -8.24
CA LEU A 469 -31.51 -21.29 -7.45
C LEU A 469 -32.85 -21.86 -7.93
N ALA A 470 -33.76 -21.04 -8.45
CA ALA A 470 -35.03 -21.49 -9.02
C ALA A 470 -34.89 -22.11 -10.43
N ALA A 471 -33.76 -21.86 -11.10
CA ALA A 471 -33.44 -22.41 -12.42
C ALA A 471 -32.73 -23.78 -12.33
N ILE A 472 -31.99 -24.03 -11.23
CA ILE A 472 -31.45 -25.35 -10.87
C ILE A 472 -32.62 -26.28 -10.57
#